data_AF-A0AAV4JX26-F1
#
_entry.id   AF-A0AAV4JX26-F1
#
_cell.length_a   1.000
_cell.length_b   1.000
_cell.length_c   1.000
_cell.angle_alpha   90.00
_cell.angle_beta   90.00
_cell.angle_gamma   90.00
#
_symmetry.space_group_name_H-M   'P 1'
#
loop_
_entity.id
_entity.type
_entity.pdbx_description
1 polymer ?
#
loop_
_entity_poly.entity_id
_entity_poly.type
_entity_poly.pdbx_seq_one_letter_code
_entity_poly.pdbx_strand_id
1 'polypeptide(L)'
;MSIINVDDEFSSYEEVEEKIQQLQDTEKFKLWKRDSRTIAAAIKRMPKRVFNPEVKYNELLYCCVYGGRETKDELRSMRQRCPYQIKFRCTQDGQRLRVVSITPNHNHGPAETSDMDTGGEIKVPDQTAVSPSPSQSEAIENEEEEEEALTSTSSDVNIEDIVDSPMSDQLAMSNASDGFTDLQPLRLVSNMSFKHPKLKIILDVDTGIDDSHAIMLALAHHNVEIVAITCANGNVNVDLVVENTLRVLKACGREDIPVYRGAECSLLGNTSQFENFSGEAWNTPVDTSVVQKEHAANAIIRIINNYPGEVTVVALAPLTNLALAMRLDSTVGRKIKDLYIMGGNVEARGRVSPCAEFNFYNDPEAAQVVLKEFINITILPYEVCRKFLLPWDFFDIWTNAGTPASEFLRRSVLESAKPARVAGREGYRSCDGYCMALVLDRSVVHSAEPVYATVELSGQLTRGQMVVDWDGLLGQPCNALVVKELDVGKIQALFMLMVRPTTLQLQQLGLFSNSVPQCPMQTLWNNTDGPVVPQGCFDSTILFDPNNNSGIVNNASR
;
A
#
# COMPACT_ATOMS: atom_id res chain seq x y z
N MET A 1 1.11 36.81 30.67
CA MET A 1 -0.31 37.07 30.33
C MET A 1 -0.72 35.98 29.35
N SER A 2 -1.93 35.45 29.49
CA SER A 2 -2.52 34.51 28.52
C SER A 2 -2.58 35.16 27.14
N ILE A 3 -2.12 34.45 26.11
CA ILE A 3 -1.98 34.96 24.74
C ILE A 3 -3.34 35.18 24.07
N ILE A 4 -4.34 34.39 24.45
CA ILE A 4 -5.73 34.53 24.05
C ILE A 4 -6.60 34.39 25.31
N ASN A 5 -7.61 35.25 25.44
CA ASN A 5 -8.58 35.28 26.53
C ASN A 5 -10.01 35.16 25.98
N VAL A 6 -10.96 34.82 26.85
CA VAL A 6 -12.38 34.92 26.53
C VAL A 6 -12.74 36.40 26.35
N ASP A 7 -13.65 36.69 25.42
CA ASP A 7 -14.03 38.02 24.95
C ASP A 7 -12.97 38.82 24.15
N ASP A 8 -11.78 38.26 23.87
CA ASP A 8 -10.86 38.85 22.87
C ASP A 8 -11.54 38.91 21.48
N GLU A 9 -11.36 40.02 20.76
CA GLU A 9 -11.97 40.28 19.45
C GLU A 9 -10.94 40.59 18.36
N PHE A 10 -11.09 39.93 17.20
CA PHE A 10 -10.19 40.00 16.05
C PHE A 10 -10.94 40.54 14.81
N SER A 11 -10.28 41.39 14.03
CA SER A 11 -10.87 42.10 12.87
C SER A 11 -10.78 41.31 11.55
N SER A 12 -9.91 40.31 11.49
CA SER A 12 -9.77 39.37 10.37
C SER A 12 -9.57 37.94 10.86
N TYR A 13 -9.64 36.97 9.93
CA TYR A 13 -9.25 35.60 10.20
C TYR A 13 -7.72 35.43 10.32
N GLU A 14 -6.98 36.25 9.59
CA GLU A 14 -5.52 36.27 9.57
C GLU A 14 -4.96 36.68 10.95
N GLU A 15 -5.56 37.67 11.61
CA GLU A 15 -5.26 38.01 13.02
C GLU A 15 -5.50 36.83 13.98
N VAL A 16 -6.52 36.00 13.72
CA VAL A 16 -6.79 34.79 14.53
C VAL A 16 -5.73 33.72 14.31
N GLU A 17 -5.34 33.45 13.05
CA GLU A 17 -4.28 32.49 12.73
C GLU A 17 -2.92 32.91 13.31
N GLU A 18 -2.55 34.19 13.20
CA GLU A 18 -1.33 34.72 13.85
C GLU A 18 -1.37 34.53 15.37
N LYS A 19 -2.51 34.76 16.01
CA LYS A 19 -2.67 34.61 17.46
C LYS A 19 -2.65 33.14 17.90
N ILE A 20 -3.25 32.25 17.12
CA ILE A 20 -3.18 30.80 17.32
C ILE A 20 -1.74 30.30 17.14
N GLN A 21 -0.99 30.81 16.16
CA GLN A 21 0.43 30.46 15.99
C GLN A 21 1.28 30.90 17.20
N GLN A 22 1.15 32.16 17.65
CA GLN A 22 1.82 32.67 18.85
C GLN A 22 1.53 31.83 20.11
N LEU A 23 0.28 31.36 20.25
CA LEU A 23 -0.14 30.48 21.35
C LEU A 23 0.52 29.10 21.25
N GLN A 24 0.51 28.48 20.08
CA GLN A 24 1.14 27.17 19.84
C GLN A 24 2.65 27.20 20.10
N ASP A 25 3.33 28.27 19.68
CA ASP A 25 4.78 28.44 19.85
C ASP A 25 5.17 28.65 21.33
N THR A 26 4.34 29.37 22.09
CA THR A 26 4.63 29.69 23.50
C THR A 26 4.30 28.53 24.44
N GLU A 27 3.11 27.96 24.29
CA GLU A 27 2.63 26.88 25.16
C GLU A 27 3.12 25.49 24.70
N LYS A 28 3.85 25.43 23.57
CA LYS A 28 4.42 24.23 22.96
C LYS A 28 3.37 23.13 22.74
N PHE A 29 2.26 23.43 22.08
CA PHE A 29 1.30 22.41 21.64
C PHE A 29 0.73 22.74 20.27
N LYS A 30 0.16 21.74 19.59
CA LYS A 30 -0.50 21.94 18.29
C LYS A 30 -2.01 21.97 18.42
N LEU A 31 -2.62 23.00 17.83
CA LEU A 31 -4.05 23.15 17.64
C LEU A 31 -4.40 22.85 16.18
N TRP A 32 -5.59 22.31 15.95
CA TRP A 32 -6.15 22.14 14.61
C TRP A 32 -7.58 22.66 14.55
N LYS A 33 -7.96 23.19 13.39
CA LYS A 33 -9.32 23.69 13.13
C LYS A 33 -10.25 22.50 12.90
N ARG A 34 -11.10 22.21 13.89
CA ARG A 34 -12.00 21.04 13.90
C ARG A 34 -13.33 21.32 13.18
N ASP A 35 -13.99 22.41 13.56
CA ASP A 35 -15.32 22.77 13.06
C ASP A 35 -15.31 24.23 12.60
N SER A 36 -15.97 24.54 11.48
CA SER A 36 -16.15 25.93 11.03
C SER A 36 -17.46 26.14 10.26
N ARG A 37 -18.01 27.34 10.34
CA ARG A 37 -19.20 27.78 9.59
C ARG A 37 -18.90 29.12 8.94
N THR A 38 -18.91 29.18 7.62
CA THR A 38 -18.50 30.37 6.85
C THR A 38 -19.52 31.51 6.94
N ILE A 39 -19.06 32.75 6.73
CA ILE A 39 -19.95 33.93 6.63
C ILE A 39 -20.91 33.78 5.44
N ALA A 40 -20.48 33.20 4.33
CA ALA A 40 -21.35 32.91 3.19
C ALA A 40 -22.56 32.02 3.55
N ALA A 41 -22.39 31.07 4.47
CA ALA A 41 -23.49 30.25 4.99
C ALA A 41 -24.40 31.03 5.98
N ALA A 42 -23.84 32.00 6.71
CA ALA A 42 -24.61 32.87 7.61
C ALA A 42 -25.46 33.90 6.85
N ILE A 43 -24.92 34.54 5.80
CA ILE A 43 -25.64 35.50 4.94
C ILE A 43 -26.91 34.88 4.35
N LYS A 44 -26.86 33.63 3.88
CA LYS A 44 -28.03 32.89 3.37
C LYS A 44 -29.16 32.74 4.41
N ARG A 45 -28.86 32.79 5.71
CA ARG A 45 -29.82 32.69 6.82
C ARG A 45 -30.20 34.04 7.42
N MET A 46 -29.39 35.08 7.22
CA MET A 46 -29.56 36.43 7.78
C MET A 46 -29.30 37.51 6.72
N PRO A 47 -30.07 37.57 5.62
CA PRO A 47 -29.75 38.40 4.45
C PRO A 47 -29.79 39.91 4.67
N LYS A 48 -30.34 40.37 5.81
CA LYS A 48 -30.36 41.80 6.20
C LYS A 48 -29.15 42.22 7.05
N ARG A 49 -28.26 41.29 7.42
CA ARG A 49 -27.10 41.55 8.29
C ARG A 49 -25.84 41.68 7.44
N VAL A 50 -25.14 42.81 7.61
CA VAL A 50 -23.85 43.06 6.97
C VAL A 50 -22.76 42.38 7.80
N PHE A 51 -21.84 41.70 7.13
CA PHE A 51 -20.68 41.04 7.75
C PHE A 51 -19.40 41.58 7.13
N ASN A 52 -18.34 41.73 7.93
CA ASN A 52 -17.01 42.04 7.45
C ASN A 52 -16.45 40.83 6.66
N PRO A 53 -16.05 40.97 5.39
CA PRO A 53 -15.52 39.86 4.59
C PRO A 53 -14.24 39.24 5.17
N GLU A 54 -13.37 40.06 5.77
CA GLU A 54 -12.06 39.64 6.32
C GLU A 54 -12.20 38.62 7.46
N VAL A 55 -13.36 38.56 8.11
CA VAL A 55 -13.62 37.68 9.26
C VAL A 55 -13.82 36.22 8.82
N LYS A 56 -14.19 35.97 7.56
CA LYS A 56 -14.31 34.65 6.87
C LYS A 56 -15.30 33.62 7.46
N TYR A 57 -15.36 33.45 8.78
CA TYR A 57 -16.19 32.49 9.49
C TYR A 57 -17.13 33.15 10.50
N ASN A 58 -18.37 32.67 10.56
CA ASN A 58 -19.36 33.05 11.57
C ASN A 58 -19.18 32.25 12.87
N GLU A 59 -18.70 31.00 12.79
CA GLU A 59 -18.25 30.19 13.94
C GLU A 59 -17.01 29.38 13.56
N LEU A 60 -16.08 29.22 14.50
CA LEU A 60 -14.78 28.58 14.29
C LEU A 60 -14.32 27.89 15.59
N LEU A 61 -13.81 26.66 15.50
CA LEU A 61 -13.37 25.87 16.65
C LEU A 61 -11.97 25.29 16.39
N TYR A 62 -11.03 25.59 17.28
CA TYR A 62 -9.76 24.89 17.37
C TYR A 62 -9.77 23.91 18.54
N CYS A 63 -9.19 22.74 18.34
CA CYS A 63 -8.97 21.74 19.39
C CYS A 63 -7.49 21.36 19.42
N CYS A 64 -6.99 20.90 20.57
CA CYS A 64 -5.69 20.25 20.62
C CYS A 64 -5.67 19.00 19.73
N VAL A 65 -4.54 18.72 19.05
CA VAL A 65 -4.37 17.50 18.24
C VAL A 65 -4.50 16.20 19.07
N TYR A 66 -4.23 16.26 20.38
CA TYR A 66 -4.46 15.15 21.33
C TYR A 66 -5.90 15.14 21.89
N GLY A 67 -6.74 16.13 21.56
CA GLY A 67 -8.15 16.21 21.94
C GLY A 67 -9.09 15.38 21.08
N GLY A 68 -8.56 14.91 19.96
CA GLY A 68 -9.26 14.17 18.93
C GLY A 68 -8.52 14.35 17.63
N ARG A 69 -7.98 13.26 17.12
CA ARG A 69 -7.60 13.08 15.72
C ARG A 69 -8.82 12.45 15.04
N GLU A 70 -9.29 13.03 13.94
CA GLU A 70 -8.89 12.54 12.63
C GLU A 70 -7.39 12.67 12.34
N THR A 71 -6.73 11.51 12.41
CA THR A 71 -5.68 11.09 11.49
C THR A 71 -5.74 9.56 11.46
N LYS A 72 -5.33 9.02 10.32
CA LYS A 72 -4.86 7.64 10.19
C LYS A 72 -3.72 7.36 11.17
N ASP A 73 -3.55 6.09 11.49
CA ASP A 73 -3.18 5.55 12.81
C ASP A 73 -1.66 5.56 13.13
N GLU A 74 -1.20 5.19 14.34
CA GLU A 74 -1.91 4.51 15.43
C GLU A 74 -1.59 5.02 16.85
N LEU A 75 -2.46 4.67 17.79
CA LEU A 75 -2.19 4.29 19.20
C LEU A 75 -3.55 4.03 19.89
N ARG A 76 -4.10 2.83 19.70
CA ARG A 76 -5.41 2.38 20.20
C ARG A 76 -5.40 1.98 21.68
N SER A 77 -4.23 1.85 22.31
CA SER A 77 -4.09 1.68 23.75
C SER A 77 -3.77 3.01 24.46
N MET A 78 -4.75 3.54 25.18
CA MET A 78 -4.60 4.61 26.19
C MET A 78 -3.98 5.95 25.72
N ARG A 79 -4.78 6.81 25.08
CA ARG A 79 -4.58 8.27 25.12
C ARG A 79 -5.85 8.98 25.57
N GLN A 80 -5.78 9.67 26.70
CA GLN A 80 -6.89 10.45 27.24
C GLN A 80 -7.24 11.59 26.27
N ARG A 81 -8.53 11.79 25.96
CA ARG A 81 -8.95 12.91 25.10
C ARG A 81 -8.62 14.23 25.78
N CYS A 82 -7.73 15.04 25.21
CA CYS A 82 -7.45 16.39 25.69
C CYS A 82 -8.70 17.29 25.58
N PRO A 83 -9.22 17.85 26.68
CA PRO A 83 -10.41 18.71 26.62
C PRO A 83 -10.10 20.12 26.08
N TYR A 84 -8.83 20.46 25.83
CA TYR A 84 -8.43 21.79 25.35
C TYR A 84 -9.03 22.16 23.98
N GLN A 85 -9.75 23.28 23.96
CA GLN A 85 -10.39 23.85 22.78
C GLN A 85 -10.58 25.37 22.93
N ILE A 86 -10.57 26.08 21.81
CA ILE A 86 -10.87 27.51 21.71
C ILE A 86 -11.96 27.70 20.66
N LYS A 87 -13.06 28.33 21.06
CA LYS A 87 -14.21 28.58 20.20
C LYS A 87 -14.37 30.07 19.94
N PHE A 88 -14.47 30.43 18.67
CA PHE A 88 -14.74 31.78 18.20
C PHE A 88 -16.13 31.87 17.55
N ARG A 89 -16.76 33.05 17.64
CA ARG A 89 -18.02 33.38 16.95
C ARG A 89 -18.00 34.84 16.52
N CYS A 90 -18.59 35.12 15.36
CA CYS A 90 -18.71 36.48 14.87
C CYS A 90 -19.61 37.35 15.78
N THR A 91 -19.14 38.56 16.08
CA THR A 91 -19.82 39.57 16.92
C THR A 91 -21.19 39.96 16.36
N GLN A 92 -22.10 40.48 17.19
CA GLN A 92 -23.49 40.78 16.76
C GLN A 92 -23.58 41.77 15.59
N ASP A 93 -22.67 42.76 15.54
CA ASP A 93 -22.50 43.71 14.43
C ASP A 93 -21.94 43.08 13.13
N GLY A 94 -21.49 41.82 13.17
CA GLY A 94 -20.93 41.10 12.04
C GLY A 94 -19.48 41.48 11.69
N GLN A 95 -18.81 42.30 12.51
CA GLN A 95 -17.56 42.96 12.11
C GLN A 95 -16.27 42.27 12.59
N ARG A 96 -16.35 41.45 13.65
CA ARG A 96 -15.19 40.83 14.31
C ARG A 96 -15.45 39.37 14.69
N LEU A 97 -14.41 38.58 14.91
CA LEU A 97 -14.47 37.25 15.56
C LEU A 97 -14.13 37.40 17.04
N ARG A 98 -15.06 37.00 17.93
CA ARG A 98 -14.85 37.01 19.38
C ARG A 98 -14.59 35.60 19.91
N VAL A 99 -13.67 35.46 20.86
CA VAL A 99 -13.50 34.24 21.65
C VAL A 99 -14.67 34.05 22.61
N VAL A 100 -15.46 32.99 22.41
CA VAL A 100 -16.66 32.68 23.21
C VAL A 100 -16.34 31.76 24.38
N SER A 101 -15.37 30.86 24.22
CA SER A 101 -14.98 29.92 25.28
C SER A 101 -13.59 29.35 25.03
N ILE A 102 -12.80 29.28 26.09
CA ILE A 102 -11.55 28.51 26.15
C ILE A 102 -11.76 27.41 27.19
N THR A 103 -11.41 26.16 26.86
CA THR A 103 -11.23 25.10 27.86
C THR A 103 -9.73 24.97 28.09
N PRO A 104 -9.17 25.45 29.22
CA PRO A 104 -7.72 25.60 29.38
C PRO A 104 -6.99 24.32 29.80
N ASN A 105 -7.73 23.25 30.13
CA ASN A 105 -7.15 22.04 30.68
C ASN A 105 -6.54 21.16 29.58
N HIS A 106 -5.24 20.90 29.67
CA HIS A 106 -4.59 19.77 29.03
C HIS A 106 -4.48 18.59 30.00
N ASN A 107 -4.51 17.37 29.47
CA ASN A 107 -4.22 16.12 30.19
C ASN A 107 -3.00 15.40 29.60
N HIS A 108 -2.16 16.15 28.89
CA HIS A 108 -0.86 15.74 28.38
C HIS A 108 0.13 16.89 28.66
N GLY A 109 1.43 16.57 28.70
CA GLY A 109 2.47 17.59 28.81
C GLY A 109 2.58 18.46 27.55
N PRO A 110 3.39 19.54 27.58
CA PRO A 110 3.75 20.26 26.37
C PRO A 110 4.35 19.28 25.33
N ALA A 111 4.00 19.47 24.07
CA ALA A 111 4.53 18.70 22.97
C ALA A 111 6.02 19.03 22.78
N GLU A 112 6.87 18.05 23.04
CA GLU A 112 8.30 18.16 22.76
C GLU A 112 8.54 18.29 21.26
N THR A 113 9.57 19.05 20.92
CA THR A 113 9.95 19.41 19.56
C THR A 113 11.32 18.84 19.24
N SER A 114 11.36 17.52 19.03
CA SER A 114 12.55 16.82 18.52
C SER A 114 12.20 15.46 17.92
N ASP A 115 12.91 15.17 16.83
CA ASP A 115 13.70 13.97 16.49
C ASP A 115 13.49 12.61 17.18
N MET A 116 14.04 11.58 16.53
CA MET A 116 14.03 10.20 17.00
C MET A 116 14.92 9.97 18.25
N ASP A 117 14.42 9.07 19.10
CA ASP A 117 15.13 8.16 19.99
C ASP A 117 15.94 8.70 21.19
N THR A 118 15.56 8.25 22.39
CA THR A 118 16.39 7.38 23.27
C THR A 118 15.64 7.11 24.59
N GLY A 119 15.81 5.91 25.17
CA GLY A 119 15.02 5.44 26.32
C GLY A 119 15.38 6.05 27.69
N GLY A 120 14.44 5.98 28.64
CA GLY A 120 14.61 6.42 30.03
C GLY A 120 13.46 5.95 30.96
N GLU A 121 13.74 5.79 32.25
CA GLU A 121 12.94 4.97 33.18
C GLU A 121 11.76 5.67 33.90
N ILE A 122 10.72 4.88 34.16
CA ILE A 122 9.90 4.76 35.39
C ILE A 122 9.67 6.02 36.26
N LYS A 123 8.39 6.37 36.46
CA LYS A 123 7.82 6.55 37.82
C LYS A 123 6.30 6.49 37.90
N VAL A 124 5.81 5.54 38.69
CA VAL A 124 4.42 5.47 39.20
C VAL A 124 4.33 6.27 40.50
N PRO A 125 3.30 7.11 40.68
CA PRO A 125 2.80 7.49 42.00
C PRO A 125 1.66 6.55 42.41
N ASP A 126 1.86 5.90 43.55
CA ASP A 126 0.89 5.07 44.27
C ASP A 126 -0.08 5.95 45.09
N GLN A 127 -1.13 5.32 45.66
CA GLN A 127 -1.95 5.77 46.80
C GLN A 127 -3.11 6.77 46.51
N THR A 128 -4.31 6.62 47.07
CA THR A 128 -4.88 5.54 47.93
C THR A 128 -6.41 5.69 48.01
N ALA A 129 -7.13 4.55 48.18
CA ALA A 129 -8.46 4.41 48.82
C ALA A 129 -9.66 5.20 48.19
N VAL A 130 -10.91 4.75 48.23
CA VAL A 130 -11.65 3.98 49.25
C VAL A 130 -12.67 3.02 48.59
N SER A 131 -12.84 1.84 49.17
CA SER A 131 -13.96 0.88 48.97
C SER A 131 -14.73 0.73 50.32
N PRO A 132 -15.83 -0.06 50.49
CA PRO A 132 -16.45 -1.02 49.55
C PRO A 132 -18.02 -1.11 49.54
N SER A 133 -18.59 -1.74 48.50
CA SER A 133 -19.73 -2.74 48.52
C SER A 133 -21.09 -2.37 49.21
N PRO A 134 -22.19 -3.20 49.19
CA PRO A 134 -22.31 -4.58 48.67
C PRO A 134 -23.64 -5.03 47.98
N SER A 135 -23.56 -6.20 47.32
CA SER A 135 -24.49 -7.38 47.39
C SER A 135 -25.87 -7.46 46.70
N GLN A 136 -26.27 -8.74 46.53
CA GLN A 136 -27.60 -9.36 46.26
C GLN A 136 -27.97 -9.48 44.76
N SER A 137 -27.84 -10.68 44.15
CA SER A 137 -28.73 -11.88 44.16
C SER A 137 -29.94 -11.72 43.20
N GLU A 138 -30.50 -12.73 42.55
CA GLU A 138 -30.70 -14.15 42.91
C GLU A 138 -30.49 -15.14 41.73
N ALA A 139 -30.62 -16.43 42.01
CA ALA A 139 -30.55 -17.53 41.04
C ALA A 139 -31.91 -17.86 40.40
N ILE A 140 -31.91 -18.72 39.38
CA ILE A 140 -32.87 -19.84 39.22
C ILE A 140 -32.17 -20.96 38.43
N GLU A 141 -32.62 -22.18 38.68
CA GLU A 141 -31.94 -23.46 38.51
C GLU A 141 -32.60 -24.35 37.43
N ASN A 142 -31.89 -25.42 37.03
CA ASN A 142 -32.38 -26.71 36.50
C ASN A 142 -32.96 -26.76 35.06
N GLU A 143 -32.87 -27.86 34.29
CA GLU A 143 -32.26 -29.21 34.40
C GLU A 143 -32.00 -29.69 32.94
N GLU A 144 -30.92 -30.41 32.59
CA GLU A 144 -30.79 -31.90 32.45
C GLU A 144 -31.79 -32.50 31.41
N GLU A 145 -31.49 -33.45 30.50
CA GLU A 145 -30.59 -34.63 30.42
C GLU A 145 -30.06 -34.82 28.95
N GLU A 146 -28.81 -35.28 28.71
CA GLU A 146 -28.39 -36.64 28.23
C GLU A 146 -28.79 -37.00 26.76
N GLU A 147 -28.07 -37.81 25.97
CA GLU A 147 -27.20 -38.96 26.29
C GLU A 147 -26.09 -39.23 25.23
N GLU A 148 -25.10 -40.02 25.67
CA GLU A 148 -23.93 -40.69 25.04
C GLU A 148 -23.83 -40.86 23.50
N ALA A 149 -22.67 -40.71 22.83
CA ALA A 149 -21.29 -41.21 23.03
C ALA A 149 -21.00 -42.63 22.46
N LEU A 150 -19.90 -42.75 21.71
CA LEU A 150 -19.18 -44.02 21.50
C LEU A 150 -17.72 -43.74 21.08
N THR A 151 -16.79 -44.31 21.85
CA THR A 151 -15.34 -44.14 21.71
C THR A 151 -14.68 -45.35 21.04
N SER A 152 -13.49 -45.17 20.48
CA SER A 152 -12.50 -46.25 20.40
C SER A 152 -11.08 -45.69 20.39
N THR A 153 -10.17 -46.38 21.06
CA THR A 153 -8.86 -45.86 21.51
C THR A 153 -7.68 -46.58 20.85
N SER A 154 -6.62 -45.81 20.59
CA SER A 154 -5.18 -46.16 20.68
C SER A 154 -4.68 -47.58 20.34
N SER A 155 -3.62 -47.62 19.53
CA SER A 155 -2.49 -48.53 19.79
C SER A 155 -1.18 -47.96 19.23
N ASP A 156 -0.25 -47.60 20.11
CA ASP A 156 1.15 -47.35 19.76
C ASP A 156 1.86 -48.66 19.39
N VAL A 157 2.77 -48.62 18.42
CA VAL A 157 3.94 -49.52 18.40
C VAL A 157 5.15 -48.70 18.01
N ASN A 158 6.11 -48.64 18.93
CA ASN A 158 7.46 -48.13 18.72
C ASN A 158 8.41 -49.33 18.70
N ILE A 159 9.45 -49.33 17.86
CA ILE A 159 10.73 -50.02 18.09
C ILE A 159 11.71 -49.60 16.99
N GLU A 160 12.92 -49.25 17.43
CA GLU A 160 14.09 -48.91 16.64
C GLU A 160 14.63 -50.18 15.91
N ASP A 161 15.48 -50.06 14.90
CA ASP A 161 16.94 -50.23 15.09
C ASP A 161 17.76 -50.22 13.78
N ILE A 162 19.08 -50.00 13.95
CA ILE A 162 20.20 -50.43 13.07
C ILE A 162 20.53 -49.57 11.82
N VAL A 163 21.45 -48.59 12.04
CA VAL A 163 22.84 -48.55 11.50
C VAL A 163 22.99 -48.59 9.96
N ASP A 164 23.60 -47.59 9.28
CA ASP A 164 25.00 -47.20 9.45
C ASP A 164 25.35 -45.79 8.91
N SER A 165 26.49 -45.26 9.38
CA SER A 165 27.21 -44.09 8.85
C SER A 165 28.66 -44.56 8.54
N PRO A 166 29.67 -43.72 8.23
CA PRO A 166 29.69 -42.35 7.72
C PRO A 166 30.54 -42.21 6.44
N MET A 167 30.68 -40.99 5.90
CA MET A 167 32.01 -40.49 5.54
C MET A 167 32.08 -38.97 5.75
N SER A 168 32.81 -38.60 6.80
CA SER A 168 33.35 -37.26 7.00
C SER A 168 34.63 -37.08 6.19
N ASP A 169 34.90 -35.87 5.71
CA ASP A 169 36.27 -35.39 5.59
C ASP A 169 36.39 -33.98 6.21
N GLN A 170 37.23 -33.89 7.22
CA GLN A 170 37.75 -32.63 7.76
C GLN A 170 39.01 -32.23 6.99
N LEU A 171 39.43 -30.96 7.14
CA LEU A 171 40.81 -30.41 7.13
C LEU A 171 40.74 -28.98 6.57
N ALA A 172 41.42 -27.95 7.11
CA ALA A 172 42.05 -27.79 8.42
C ALA A 172 42.23 -26.27 8.66
N MET A 173 42.25 -25.82 9.92
CA MET A 173 42.77 -24.50 10.26
C MET A 173 44.29 -24.56 10.45
N SER A 174 45.02 -23.58 9.94
CA SER A 174 46.42 -23.35 10.31
C SER A 174 46.69 -21.85 10.49
N ASN A 175 46.89 -21.42 11.74
CA ASN A 175 47.44 -20.11 12.05
C ASN A 175 48.97 -20.14 11.87
N ALA A 176 49.51 -19.15 11.18
CA ALA A 176 50.91 -18.75 11.31
C ALA A 176 51.03 -17.25 11.06
N SER A 177 51.47 -16.51 12.07
CA SER A 177 51.90 -15.12 11.97
C SER A 177 53.31 -15.04 11.38
N ASP A 178 53.58 -14.04 10.52
CA ASP A 178 54.76 -13.16 10.59
C ASP A 178 54.85 -12.24 9.36
N GLY A 179 55.54 -11.09 9.52
CA GLY A 179 56.21 -10.40 8.40
C GLY A 179 55.46 -9.26 7.70
N PHE A 180 55.54 -8.06 8.27
CA PHE A 180 55.30 -6.79 7.54
C PHE A 180 56.32 -6.61 6.39
N THR A 181 55.85 -6.11 5.22
CA THR A 181 56.51 -5.15 4.27
C THR A 181 56.30 -5.46 2.77
N ASP A 182 55.10 -5.18 2.23
CA ASP A 182 54.97 -4.55 0.90
C ASP A 182 53.53 -4.07 0.64
N LEU A 183 53.25 -2.78 0.86
CA LEU A 183 51.96 -2.17 0.51
C LEU A 183 52.07 -1.49 -0.86
N GLN A 184 51.88 -2.28 -1.92
CA GLN A 184 51.49 -1.77 -3.23
C GLN A 184 50.22 -0.91 -3.07
N PRO A 185 50.13 0.28 -3.68
CA PRO A 185 48.92 1.10 -3.57
C PRO A 185 47.73 0.33 -4.14
N LEU A 186 46.72 0.12 -3.30
CA LEU A 186 45.44 -0.48 -3.67
C LEU A 186 44.90 0.19 -4.93
N ARG A 187 44.96 -0.52 -6.07
CA ARG A 187 44.20 -0.13 -7.25
C ARG A 187 42.74 -0.16 -6.85
N LEU A 188 42.10 1.01 -6.86
CA LEU A 188 40.66 1.13 -6.69
C LEU A 188 40.00 0.24 -7.76
N VAL A 189 39.43 -0.90 -7.36
CA VAL A 189 38.64 -1.76 -8.26
C VAL A 189 37.29 -1.08 -8.44
N SER A 190 37.30 0.02 -9.18
CA SER A 190 36.07 0.61 -9.69
C SER A 190 35.38 -0.41 -10.59
N ASN A 191 34.05 -0.54 -10.41
CA ASN A 191 33.16 -1.50 -11.06
C ASN A 191 33.09 -2.92 -10.45
N MET A 192 32.85 -3.01 -9.14
CA MET A 192 31.90 -4.02 -8.66
C MET A 192 30.51 -3.39 -8.53
N SER A 193 29.77 -3.39 -9.64
CA SER A 193 28.33 -3.16 -9.60
C SER A 193 27.68 -4.43 -9.03
N PHE A 194 27.32 -4.39 -7.75
CA PHE A 194 26.35 -5.34 -7.19
C PHE A 194 25.00 -5.09 -7.86
N LYS A 195 24.82 -5.70 -9.05
CA LYS A 195 23.50 -5.84 -9.66
C LYS A 195 22.70 -6.79 -8.78
N HIS A 196 21.92 -6.24 -7.86
CA HIS A 196 20.82 -6.99 -7.26
C HIS A 196 20.00 -7.59 -8.41
N PRO A 197 19.63 -8.88 -8.33
CA PRO A 197 18.82 -9.50 -9.38
C PRO A 197 17.51 -8.73 -9.50
N LYS A 198 17.13 -8.40 -10.74
CA LYS A 198 15.89 -7.69 -11.03
C LYS A 198 14.69 -8.51 -10.58
N LEU A 199 13.64 -7.82 -10.14
CA LEU A 199 12.34 -8.41 -9.90
C LEU A 199 11.76 -8.89 -11.24
N LYS A 200 11.78 -10.20 -11.45
CA LYS A 200 11.35 -10.88 -12.68
C LYS A 200 9.85 -11.13 -12.60
N ILE A 201 9.06 -10.46 -13.46
CA ILE A 201 7.59 -10.50 -13.40
C ILE A 201 6.93 -11.01 -14.69
N ILE A 202 5.84 -11.74 -14.51
CA ILE A 202 4.78 -11.91 -15.50
C ILE A 202 3.60 -11.02 -15.08
N LEU A 203 3.10 -10.20 -15.99
CA LEU A 203 1.85 -9.45 -15.83
C LEU A 203 0.74 -10.19 -16.57
N ASP A 204 -0.29 -10.67 -15.86
CA ASP A 204 -1.49 -11.28 -16.46
C ASP A 204 -2.63 -10.26 -16.39
N VAL A 205 -3.06 -9.76 -17.56
CA VAL A 205 -3.84 -8.51 -17.72
C VAL A 205 -5.04 -8.69 -18.65
N ASP A 206 -6.10 -7.93 -18.41
CA ASP A 206 -7.25 -7.75 -19.29
C ASP A 206 -7.34 -6.29 -19.77
N THR A 207 -6.14 -5.76 -20.11
CA THR A 207 -5.76 -4.35 -20.34
C THR A 207 -6.91 -3.39 -20.63
N GLY A 208 -7.43 -2.85 -19.53
CA GLY A 208 -8.15 -1.60 -19.48
C GLY A 208 -7.31 -0.44 -18.96
N ILE A 209 -8.00 0.50 -18.31
CA ILE A 209 -7.42 1.78 -17.92
C ILE A 209 -6.45 1.59 -16.75
N ASP A 210 -6.82 0.85 -15.70
CA ASP A 210 -5.96 0.62 -14.55
C ASP A 210 -4.82 -0.38 -14.79
N ASP A 211 -5.01 -1.42 -15.62
CA ASP A 211 -3.90 -2.25 -16.12
C ASP A 211 -2.82 -1.41 -16.79
N SER A 212 -3.21 -0.39 -17.57
CA SER A 212 -2.24 0.47 -18.25
C SER A 212 -1.34 1.17 -17.25
N HIS A 213 -1.87 1.56 -16.08
CA HIS A 213 -1.07 2.14 -15.00
C HIS A 213 -0.14 1.10 -14.36
N ALA A 214 -0.59 -0.14 -14.20
CA ALA A 214 0.27 -1.23 -13.71
C ALA A 214 1.45 -1.49 -14.65
N ILE A 215 1.18 -1.63 -15.95
CA ILE A 215 2.21 -1.80 -16.99
C ILE A 215 3.17 -0.60 -17.00
N MET A 216 2.65 0.63 -17.08
CA MET A 216 3.47 1.84 -17.07
C MET A 216 4.33 1.98 -15.80
N LEU A 217 3.79 1.62 -14.63
CA LEU A 217 4.51 1.66 -13.35
C LEU A 217 5.63 0.60 -13.30
N ALA A 218 5.36 -0.62 -13.77
CA ALA A 218 6.37 -1.67 -13.88
C ALA A 218 7.51 -1.26 -14.83
N LEU A 219 7.19 -0.62 -15.96
CA LEU A 219 8.18 -0.13 -16.93
C LEU A 219 9.02 1.05 -16.39
N ALA A 220 8.42 1.91 -15.57
CA ALA A 220 9.12 3.05 -14.96
C ALA A 220 10.07 2.65 -13.82
N HIS A 221 9.93 1.43 -13.27
CA HIS A 221 10.73 0.98 -12.14
C HIS A 221 12.02 0.26 -12.58
N HIS A 222 13.16 0.88 -12.32
CA HIS A 222 14.48 0.43 -12.78
C HIS A 222 14.86 -1.03 -12.42
N ASN A 223 14.37 -1.52 -11.27
CA ASN A 223 14.66 -2.87 -10.78
C ASN A 223 13.69 -3.96 -11.26
N VAL A 224 12.84 -3.69 -12.27
CA VAL A 224 11.91 -4.67 -12.85
C VAL A 224 12.46 -5.26 -14.15
N GLU A 225 12.14 -6.53 -14.37
CA GLU A 225 12.27 -7.26 -15.63
C GLU A 225 10.93 -7.91 -15.96
N ILE A 226 10.18 -7.35 -16.91
CA ILE A 226 8.93 -7.92 -17.41
C ILE A 226 9.29 -8.99 -18.45
N VAL A 227 9.16 -10.28 -18.08
CA VAL A 227 9.53 -11.40 -18.96
C VAL A 227 8.39 -11.87 -19.86
N ALA A 228 7.15 -11.52 -19.51
CA ALA A 228 5.98 -11.66 -20.36
C ALA A 228 4.86 -10.73 -19.89
N ILE A 229 4.01 -10.33 -20.84
CA ILE A 229 2.65 -9.89 -20.56
C ILE A 229 1.69 -10.91 -21.18
N THR A 230 0.80 -11.48 -20.37
CA THR A 230 -0.20 -12.46 -20.78
C THR A 230 -1.58 -11.81 -20.75
N CYS A 231 -2.33 -11.97 -21.84
CA CYS A 231 -3.62 -11.32 -22.02
C CYS A 231 -4.76 -12.31 -21.74
N ALA A 232 -5.74 -11.94 -20.92
CA ALA A 232 -6.96 -12.72 -20.69
C ALA A 232 -8.19 -11.92 -21.12
N ASN A 233 -9.30 -12.61 -21.42
CA ASN A 233 -10.60 -11.96 -21.59
C ASN A 233 -11.12 -11.42 -20.24
N GLY A 234 -11.54 -10.16 -20.21
CA GLY A 234 -12.10 -9.51 -19.03
C GLY A 234 -12.80 -8.22 -19.40
N ASN A 235 -12.20 -7.06 -19.12
CA ASN A 235 -12.74 -5.73 -19.44
C ASN A 235 -13.16 -5.62 -20.91
N VAL A 236 -12.42 -6.24 -21.84
CA VAL A 236 -12.81 -6.44 -23.24
C VAL A 236 -12.44 -7.86 -23.70
N ASN A 237 -12.87 -8.23 -24.91
CA ASN A 237 -12.41 -9.46 -25.56
C ASN A 237 -10.88 -9.48 -25.67
N VAL A 238 -10.29 -10.67 -25.49
CA VAL A 238 -8.84 -10.88 -25.42
C VAL A 238 -8.05 -10.32 -26.62
N ASP A 239 -8.63 -10.25 -27.83
CA ASP A 239 -7.95 -9.66 -28.99
C ASP A 239 -7.78 -8.13 -28.83
N LEU A 240 -8.80 -7.45 -28.31
CA LEU A 240 -8.71 -6.01 -28.00
C LEU A 240 -7.86 -5.75 -26.75
N VAL A 241 -7.82 -6.68 -25.79
CA VAL A 241 -6.84 -6.65 -24.68
C VAL A 241 -5.43 -6.64 -25.23
N VAL A 242 -5.09 -7.59 -26.13
CA VAL A 242 -3.76 -7.68 -26.76
C VAL A 242 -3.41 -6.37 -27.47
N GLU A 243 -4.32 -5.81 -28.26
CA GLU A 243 -4.09 -4.50 -28.90
C GLU A 243 -3.88 -3.38 -27.87
N ASN A 244 -4.66 -3.35 -26.79
CA ASN A 244 -4.52 -2.37 -25.71
C ASN A 244 -3.17 -2.50 -24.99
N THR A 245 -2.73 -3.72 -24.68
CA THR A 245 -1.38 -3.98 -24.14
C THR A 245 -0.30 -3.41 -25.06
N LEU A 246 -0.40 -3.67 -26.36
CA LEU A 246 0.54 -3.15 -27.36
C LEU A 246 0.49 -1.61 -27.45
N ARG A 247 -0.68 -0.98 -27.31
CA ARG A 247 -0.81 0.50 -27.29
C ARG A 247 -0.04 1.11 -26.12
N VAL A 248 -0.12 0.49 -24.93
CA VAL A 248 0.64 0.92 -23.74
C VAL A 248 2.14 0.71 -23.95
N LEU A 249 2.57 -0.47 -24.42
CA LEU A 249 3.99 -0.74 -24.68
C LEU A 249 4.58 0.23 -25.71
N LYS A 250 3.84 0.53 -26.79
CA LYS A 250 4.22 1.50 -27.82
C LYS A 250 4.32 2.92 -27.28
N ALA A 251 3.38 3.35 -26.43
CA ALA A 251 3.44 4.65 -25.77
C ALA A 251 4.65 4.79 -24.83
N CYS A 252 5.10 3.68 -24.24
CA CYS A 252 6.31 3.61 -23.41
C CYS A 252 7.60 3.32 -24.19
N GLY A 253 7.55 3.06 -25.50
CA GLY A 253 8.71 2.67 -26.31
C GLY A 253 9.31 1.31 -25.93
N ARG A 254 8.48 0.37 -25.48
CA ARG A 254 8.86 -0.96 -24.95
C ARG A 254 8.16 -2.12 -25.65
N GLU A 255 8.01 -2.02 -26.96
CA GLU A 255 7.50 -3.07 -27.86
C GLU A 255 8.43 -4.30 -27.96
N ASP A 256 9.58 -4.29 -27.27
CA ASP A 256 10.48 -5.45 -27.09
C ASP A 256 9.95 -6.52 -26.12
N ILE A 257 8.95 -6.17 -25.29
CA ILE A 257 8.40 -7.09 -24.29
C ILE A 257 7.42 -8.07 -24.97
N PRO A 258 7.57 -9.39 -24.78
CA PRO A 258 6.71 -10.37 -25.44
C PRO A 258 5.30 -10.39 -24.83
N VAL A 259 4.31 -10.16 -25.69
CA VAL A 259 2.87 -10.24 -25.39
C VAL A 259 2.30 -11.56 -25.90
N TYR A 260 1.53 -12.27 -25.07
CA TYR A 260 0.94 -13.58 -25.39
C TYR A 260 -0.58 -13.53 -25.25
N ARG A 261 -1.32 -13.90 -26.32
CA ARG A 261 -2.77 -14.08 -26.26
C ARG A 261 -3.12 -15.30 -25.41
N GLY A 262 -4.06 -15.14 -24.48
CA GLY A 262 -4.54 -16.21 -23.61
C GLY A 262 -6.01 -16.55 -23.82
N ALA A 263 -6.66 -16.91 -22.70
CA ALA A 263 -8.03 -17.39 -22.67
C ALA A 263 -9.03 -16.35 -23.17
N GLU A 264 -9.93 -16.78 -24.05
CA GLU A 264 -10.97 -15.95 -24.68
C GLU A 264 -12.29 -15.92 -23.90
N CYS A 265 -12.47 -16.87 -22.98
CA CYS A 265 -13.61 -16.99 -22.08
C CYS A 265 -13.16 -17.69 -20.78
N SER A 266 -14.03 -17.73 -19.77
CA SER A 266 -13.76 -18.47 -18.54
C SER A 266 -13.67 -19.98 -18.76
N LEU A 267 -13.17 -20.73 -17.76
CA LEU A 267 -13.04 -22.20 -17.81
C LEU A 267 -14.34 -22.93 -18.19
N LEU A 268 -15.51 -22.38 -17.85
CA LEU A 268 -16.82 -22.95 -18.18
C LEU A 268 -17.48 -22.33 -19.43
N GLY A 269 -16.78 -21.45 -20.16
CA GLY A 269 -17.25 -20.86 -21.41
C GLY A 269 -18.19 -19.66 -21.25
N ASN A 270 -18.26 -19.04 -20.07
CA ASN A 270 -19.06 -17.82 -19.88
C ASN A 270 -18.31 -16.59 -20.42
N THR A 271 -19.05 -15.66 -21.02
CA THR A 271 -18.53 -14.38 -21.53
C THR A 271 -18.76 -13.24 -20.54
N SER A 272 -17.72 -12.46 -20.28
CA SER A 272 -17.76 -11.26 -19.42
C SER A 272 -18.69 -10.15 -19.94
N GLN A 273 -19.07 -9.23 -19.06
CA GLN A 273 -19.55 -7.92 -19.49
C GLN A 273 -18.36 -7.06 -19.91
N PHE A 274 -18.41 -6.45 -21.10
CA PHE A 274 -17.33 -5.60 -21.59
C PHE A 274 -17.52 -4.13 -21.17
N GLU A 275 -16.43 -3.49 -20.76
CA GLU A 275 -16.36 -2.05 -20.53
C GLU A 275 -16.19 -1.31 -21.86
N ASN A 276 -16.85 -0.15 -21.98
CA ASN A 276 -16.67 0.74 -23.13
C ASN A 276 -15.46 1.65 -22.88
N PHE A 277 -14.30 1.31 -23.43
CA PHE A 277 -13.17 2.22 -23.44
C PHE A 277 -13.48 3.46 -24.29
N SER A 278 -13.25 4.62 -23.69
CA SER A 278 -13.38 5.92 -24.33
C SER A 278 -12.11 6.72 -24.06
N GLY A 279 -11.68 7.51 -25.05
CA GLY A 279 -10.40 8.21 -25.03
C GLY A 279 -9.58 7.91 -26.28
N GLU A 280 -8.88 8.92 -26.80
CA GLU A 280 -8.19 8.82 -28.09
C GLU A 280 -6.99 7.87 -28.07
N ALA A 281 -6.39 7.64 -26.89
CA ALA A 281 -5.25 6.75 -26.72
C ALA A 281 -5.55 5.33 -27.23
N TRP A 282 -6.75 4.83 -26.94
CA TRP A 282 -7.25 3.50 -27.29
C TRP A 282 -7.52 3.30 -28.79
N ASN A 283 -7.49 4.37 -29.59
CA ASN A 283 -7.67 4.32 -31.05
C ASN A 283 -6.34 4.26 -31.83
N THR A 284 -5.19 4.22 -31.13
CA THR A 284 -3.87 4.21 -31.78
C THR A 284 -3.62 2.87 -32.50
N PRO A 285 -3.24 2.84 -33.79
CA PRO A 285 -2.90 1.60 -34.48
C PRO A 285 -1.64 0.94 -33.93
N VAL A 286 -1.68 -0.38 -33.82
CA VAL A 286 -0.59 -1.26 -33.35
C VAL A 286 -0.35 -2.38 -34.36
N ASP A 287 0.87 -2.93 -34.36
CA ASP A 287 1.22 -4.10 -35.16
C ASP A 287 0.99 -5.37 -34.33
N THR A 288 -0.07 -6.12 -34.62
CA THR A 288 -0.38 -7.38 -33.92
C THR A 288 0.47 -8.56 -34.40
N SER A 289 1.33 -8.39 -35.42
CA SER A 289 2.23 -9.47 -35.89
C SER A 289 3.38 -9.77 -34.91
N VAL A 290 3.65 -8.86 -33.96
CA VAL A 290 4.66 -9.04 -32.89
C VAL A 290 4.17 -9.93 -31.74
N VAL A 291 2.86 -10.23 -31.70
CA VAL A 291 2.24 -11.08 -30.68
C VAL A 291 2.79 -12.49 -30.78
N GLN A 292 3.12 -13.08 -29.64
CA GLN A 292 3.71 -14.41 -29.60
C GLN A 292 2.67 -15.47 -29.98
N LYS A 293 3.10 -16.45 -30.79
CA LYS A 293 2.25 -17.55 -31.28
C LYS A 293 1.90 -18.58 -30.20
N GLU A 294 2.63 -18.57 -29.10
CA GLU A 294 2.40 -19.44 -27.96
C GLU A 294 1.23 -18.90 -27.12
N HIS A 295 0.30 -19.77 -26.72
CA HIS A 295 -0.80 -19.39 -25.83
C HIS A 295 -0.27 -19.01 -24.44
N ALA A 296 -0.86 -17.97 -23.83
CA ALA A 296 -0.44 -17.44 -22.52
C ALA A 296 -0.19 -18.52 -21.45
N ALA A 297 -1.12 -19.46 -21.26
CA ALA A 297 -0.96 -20.54 -20.29
C ALA A 297 0.31 -21.40 -20.54
N ASN A 298 0.67 -21.67 -21.80
CA ASN A 298 1.89 -22.40 -22.13
C ASN A 298 3.15 -21.56 -21.89
N ALA A 299 3.09 -20.26 -22.20
CA ALA A 299 4.16 -19.32 -21.91
C ALA A 299 4.43 -19.20 -20.39
N ILE A 300 3.36 -19.15 -19.57
CA ILE A 300 3.43 -19.19 -18.10
C ILE A 300 4.18 -20.45 -17.65
N ILE A 301 3.74 -21.64 -18.07
CA ILE A 301 4.40 -22.92 -17.75
C ILE A 301 5.89 -22.88 -18.15
N ARG A 302 6.19 -22.48 -19.39
CA ARG A 302 7.57 -22.45 -19.93
C ARG A 302 8.47 -21.49 -19.16
N ILE A 303 8.00 -20.27 -18.89
CA ILE A 303 8.80 -19.24 -18.19
C ILE A 303 9.06 -19.66 -16.74
N ILE A 304 8.04 -20.17 -16.04
CA ILE A 304 8.19 -20.61 -14.64
C ILE A 304 9.07 -21.85 -14.53
N ASN A 305 9.00 -22.78 -15.49
CA ASN A 305 9.89 -23.93 -15.53
C ASN A 305 11.34 -23.57 -15.88
N ASN A 306 11.57 -22.47 -16.60
CA ASN A 306 12.92 -21.94 -16.86
C ASN A 306 13.51 -21.17 -15.67
N TYR A 307 12.67 -20.62 -14.78
CA TYR A 307 13.07 -19.76 -13.66
C TYR A 307 12.34 -20.13 -12.33
N PRO A 308 12.43 -21.39 -11.88
CA PRO A 308 11.67 -21.85 -10.71
C PRO A 308 12.13 -21.16 -9.43
N GLY A 309 11.18 -20.59 -8.68
CA GLY A 309 11.42 -19.84 -7.45
C GLY A 309 11.84 -18.37 -7.67
N GLU A 310 11.98 -17.91 -8.93
CA GLU A 310 12.40 -16.53 -9.22
C GLU A 310 11.28 -15.61 -9.72
N VAL A 311 10.28 -16.15 -10.40
CA VAL A 311 9.24 -15.36 -11.10
C VAL A 311 8.12 -14.98 -10.13
N THR A 312 7.84 -13.69 -10.04
CA THR A 312 6.62 -13.16 -9.42
C THR A 312 5.52 -13.04 -10.49
N VAL A 313 4.32 -13.53 -10.20
CA VAL A 313 3.15 -13.33 -11.08
C VAL A 313 2.28 -12.23 -10.50
N VAL A 314 1.90 -11.27 -11.34
CA VAL A 314 1.01 -10.16 -11.00
C VAL A 314 -0.24 -10.33 -11.85
N ALA A 315 -1.27 -10.92 -11.24
CA ALA A 315 -2.55 -11.21 -11.86
C ALA A 315 -3.54 -10.06 -11.60
N LEU A 316 -3.88 -9.38 -12.68
CA LEU A 316 -4.74 -8.19 -12.71
C LEU A 316 -6.07 -8.47 -13.45
N ALA A 317 -6.16 -9.64 -14.09
CA ALA A 317 -7.27 -10.13 -14.88
C ALA A 317 -8.03 -11.28 -14.19
N PRO A 318 -9.14 -11.78 -14.79
CA PRO A 318 -9.72 -13.07 -14.42
C PRO A 318 -8.67 -14.20 -14.53
N LEU A 319 -8.59 -15.04 -13.50
CA LEU A 319 -7.46 -15.95 -13.24
C LEU A 319 -7.34 -17.15 -14.21
N THR A 320 -8.06 -17.14 -15.33
CA THR A 320 -8.21 -18.25 -16.28
C THR A 320 -6.86 -18.71 -16.86
N ASN A 321 -5.99 -17.78 -17.26
CA ASN A 321 -4.66 -18.12 -17.80
C ASN A 321 -3.81 -18.91 -16.80
N LEU A 322 -3.80 -18.47 -15.53
CA LEU A 322 -3.05 -19.11 -14.45
C LEU A 322 -3.67 -20.46 -14.06
N ALA A 323 -4.99 -20.56 -13.96
CA ALA A 323 -5.69 -21.81 -13.68
C ALA A 323 -5.47 -22.85 -14.80
N LEU A 324 -5.50 -22.45 -16.07
CA LEU A 324 -5.14 -23.31 -17.19
C LEU A 324 -3.69 -23.79 -17.09
N ALA A 325 -2.74 -22.90 -16.78
CA ALA A 325 -1.34 -23.26 -16.61
C ALA A 325 -1.14 -24.30 -15.50
N MET A 326 -1.80 -24.12 -14.35
CA MET A 326 -1.75 -25.04 -13.21
C MET A 326 -2.44 -26.39 -13.48
N ARG A 327 -3.46 -26.41 -14.36
CA ARG A 327 -4.15 -27.65 -14.78
C ARG A 327 -3.38 -28.43 -15.84
N LEU A 328 -2.55 -27.75 -16.64
CA LEU A 328 -1.64 -28.37 -17.60
C LEU A 328 -0.32 -28.85 -16.95
N ASP A 329 0.20 -28.12 -15.96
CA ASP A 329 1.34 -28.52 -15.12
C ASP A 329 1.08 -28.16 -13.64
N SER A 330 0.73 -29.19 -12.85
CA SER A 330 0.40 -29.07 -11.42
C SER A 330 1.59 -28.76 -10.50
N THR A 331 2.78 -28.53 -11.07
CA THR A 331 3.96 -28.05 -10.35
C THR A 331 4.15 -26.54 -10.46
N VAL A 332 3.48 -25.87 -11.40
CA VAL A 332 3.60 -24.42 -11.67
C VAL A 332 3.36 -23.57 -10.42
N GLY A 333 2.27 -23.83 -9.68
CA GLY A 333 1.92 -23.06 -8.47
C GLY A 333 2.98 -23.12 -7.37
N ARG A 334 3.78 -24.18 -7.29
CA ARG A 334 4.89 -24.33 -6.33
C ARG A 334 6.23 -23.76 -6.84
N LYS A 335 6.30 -23.35 -8.10
CA LYS A 335 7.50 -22.81 -8.76
C LYS A 335 7.43 -21.30 -8.98
N ILE A 336 6.27 -20.67 -8.84
CA ILE A 336 6.15 -19.21 -8.76
C ILE A 336 6.63 -18.76 -7.39
N LYS A 337 7.37 -17.65 -7.34
CA LYS A 337 7.95 -17.09 -6.13
C LYS A 337 6.90 -16.44 -5.22
N ASP A 338 6.16 -15.49 -5.79
CA ASP A 338 5.08 -14.72 -5.16
C ASP A 338 3.95 -14.56 -6.19
N LEU A 339 2.69 -14.64 -5.76
CA LEU A 339 1.53 -14.33 -6.59
C LEU A 339 0.79 -13.13 -5.97
N TYR A 340 0.63 -12.07 -6.76
CA TYR A 340 -0.16 -10.90 -6.40
C TYR A 340 -1.43 -10.89 -7.23
N ILE A 341 -2.59 -10.76 -6.58
CA ILE A 341 -3.90 -10.76 -7.24
C ILE A 341 -4.61 -9.43 -6.96
N MET A 342 -4.96 -8.68 -8.01
CA MET A 342 -6.00 -7.65 -7.90
C MET A 342 -7.35 -8.33 -8.13
N GLY A 343 -8.16 -8.41 -7.08
CA GLY A 343 -9.48 -9.00 -7.18
C GLY A 343 -10.05 -9.46 -5.86
N GLY A 344 -11.28 -9.96 -5.91
CA GLY A 344 -12.01 -10.41 -4.73
C GLY A 344 -12.43 -9.26 -3.80
N ASN A 345 -13.19 -9.62 -2.77
CA ASN A 345 -13.76 -8.71 -1.80
C ASN A 345 -14.01 -9.40 -0.45
N VAL A 346 -13.96 -8.63 0.63
CA VAL A 346 -14.06 -9.10 2.01
C VAL A 346 -15.37 -8.68 2.69
N GLU A 347 -15.91 -7.51 2.37
CA GLU A 347 -17.20 -7.02 2.89
C GLU A 347 -18.39 -7.44 1.99
N ALA A 348 -18.14 -8.28 0.97
CA ALA A 348 -19.10 -8.66 -0.07
C ALA A 348 -19.73 -7.46 -0.82
N ARG A 349 -18.97 -6.39 -1.10
CA ARG A 349 -19.44 -5.20 -1.83
C ARG A 349 -18.91 -5.19 -3.26
N GLY A 350 -19.58 -5.97 -4.10
CA GLY A 350 -19.19 -6.26 -5.48
C GLY A 350 -19.14 -5.07 -6.45
N ARG A 351 -18.71 -5.37 -7.69
CA ARG A 351 -18.71 -4.47 -8.85
C ARG A 351 -19.74 -4.88 -9.90
N VAL A 352 -19.88 -6.18 -10.17
CA VAL A 352 -20.76 -6.73 -11.22
C VAL A 352 -22.07 -7.27 -10.65
N SER A 353 -21.95 -8.09 -9.60
CA SER A 353 -23.07 -8.51 -8.76
C SER A 353 -23.05 -7.71 -7.44
N PRO A 354 -24.07 -7.83 -6.58
CA PRO A 354 -24.05 -7.22 -5.24
C PRO A 354 -22.83 -7.67 -4.41
N CYS A 355 -22.40 -8.91 -4.59
CA CYS A 355 -21.51 -9.65 -3.69
C CYS A 355 -20.11 -9.96 -4.25
N ALA A 356 -19.89 -9.84 -5.57
CA ALA A 356 -18.69 -10.32 -6.24
C ALA A 356 -17.92 -9.20 -6.97
N GLU A 357 -16.61 -9.27 -6.83
CA GLU A 357 -15.64 -8.46 -7.58
C GLU A 357 -15.54 -8.98 -9.03
N PHE A 358 -15.19 -8.12 -9.99
CA PHE A 358 -15.21 -8.40 -11.44
C PHE A 358 -14.31 -9.58 -11.86
N ASN A 359 -13.04 -9.60 -11.45
CA ASN A 359 -12.10 -10.66 -11.83
C ASN A 359 -12.53 -12.03 -11.28
N PHE A 360 -12.95 -12.07 -10.02
CA PHE A 360 -13.46 -13.29 -9.38
C PHE A 360 -14.84 -13.72 -9.92
N TYR A 361 -15.68 -12.77 -10.35
CA TYR A 361 -16.99 -13.06 -10.94
C TYR A 361 -16.90 -13.62 -12.36
N ASN A 362 -15.94 -13.14 -13.15
CA ASN A 362 -15.77 -13.56 -14.55
C ASN A 362 -15.30 -15.03 -14.67
N ASP A 363 -14.41 -15.49 -13.80
CA ASP A 363 -14.02 -16.90 -13.71
C ASP A 363 -13.87 -17.40 -12.25
N PRO A 364 -15.01 -17.69 -11.57
CA PRO A 364 -15.02 -18.17 -10.20
C PRO A 364 -14.30 -19.51 -10.05
N GLU A 365 -14.41 -20.40 -11.06
CA GLU A 365 -13.72 -21.69 -11.10
C GLU A 365 -12.20 -21.52 -11.15
N ALA A 366 -11.68 -20.63 -12.01
CA ALA A 366 -10.25 -20.35 -12.06
C ALA A 366 -9.74 -19.76 -10.76
N ALA A 367 -10.49 -18.83 -10.15
CA ALA A 367 -10.14 -18.28 -8.85
C ALA A 367 -10.09 -19.36 -7.75
N GLN A 368 -11.05 -20.30 -7.72
CA GLN A 368 -11.00 -21.44 -6.80
C GLN A 368 -9.78 -22.35 -7.06
N VAL A 369 -9.44 -22.63 -8.32
CA VAL A 369 -8.27 -23.44 -8.69
C VAL A 369 -6.98 -22.80 -8.17
N VAL A 370 -6.82 -21.49 -8.38
CA VAL A 370 -5.61 -20.75 -7.95
C VAL A 370 -5.49 -20.70 -6.43
N LEU A 371 -6.57 -20.31 -5.71
CA LEU A 371 -6.55 -20.21 -4.24
C LEU A 371 -6.28 -21.56 -3.54
N LYS A 372 -6.65 -22.69 -4.17
CA LYS A 372 -6.50 -24.02 -3.56
C LYS A 372 -5.10 -24.63 -3.71
N GLU A 373 -4.37 -24.27 -4.76
CA GLU A 373 -3.12 -24.96 -5.16
C GLU A 373 -1.86 -24.07 -5.06
N PHE A 374 -2.02 -22.82 -4.64
CA PHE A 374 -0.93 -21.85 -4.50
C PHE A 374 -0.62 -21.54 -3.03
N ILE A 375 0.66 -21.27 -2.72
CA ILE A 375 1.17 -21.14 -1.33
C ILE A 375 1.56 -19.71 -0.90
N ASN A 376 1.95 -18.84 -1.83
CA ASN A 376 2.44 -17.48 -1.53
C ASN A 376 1.53 -16.39 -2.16
N ILE A 377 0.22 -16.41 -1.85
CA ILE A 377 -0.75 -15.46 -2.43
C ILE A 377 -0.81 -14.18 -1.59
N THR A 378 -0.71 -13.02 -2.25
CA THR A 378 -1.15 -11.72 -1.69
C THR A 378 -2.31 -11.20 -2.52
N ILE A 379 -3.43 -10.89 -1.88
CA ILE A 379 -4.65 -10.39 -2.53
C ILE A 379 -4.83 -8.91 -2.16
N LEU A 380 -5.08 -8.07 -3.17
CA LEU A 380 -5.59 -6.71 -3.01
C LEU A 380 -7.09 -6.69 -3.32
N PRO A 381 -7.98 -6.69 -2.31
CA PRO A 381 -9.41 -6.65 -2.53
C PRO A 381 -9.87 -5.33 -3.15
N TYR A 382 -10.90 -5.40 -3.99
CA TYR A 382 -11.50 -4.22 -4.62
C TYR A 382 -11.96 -3.16 -3.61
N GLU A 383 -12.41 -3.56 -2.42
CA GLU A 383 -12.85 -2.64 -1.37
C GLU A 383 -11.72 -1.77 -0.80
N VAL A 384 -10.48 -2.26 -0.79
CA VAL A 384 -9.31 -1.44 -0.46
C VAL A 384 -9.15 -0.36 -1.53
N CYS A 385 -9.25 -0.71 -2.81
CA CYS A 385 -9.24 0.25 -3.91
C CYS A 385 -10.45 1.21 -3.88
N ARG A 386 -11.57 0.84 -3.24
CA ARG A 386 -12.70 1.74 -2.97
C ARG A 386 -12.41 2.73 -1.85
N LYS A 387 -11.73 2.31 -0.78
CA LYS A 387 -11.38 3.08 0.42
C LYS A 387 -10.22 4.05 0.19
N PHE A 388 -9.21 3.63 -0.58
CA PHE A 388 -7.99 4.40 -0.83
C PHE A 388 -8.00 4.99 -2.25
N LEU A 389 -8.34 6.28 -2.33
CA LEU A 389 -8.40 7.03 -3.58
C LEU A 389 -7.17 7.92 -3.75
N LEU A 390 -6.71 8.09 -4.99
CA LEU A 390 -5.76 9.14 -5.35
C LEU A 390 -6.50 10.49 -5.33
N PRO A 391 -6.09 11.47 -4.49
CA PRO A 391 -6.74 12.79 -4.45
C PRO A 391 -6.75 13.45 -5.82
N TRP A 392 -7.83 14.18 -6.15
CA TRP A 392 -7.95 14.80 -7.47
C TRP A 392 -6.81 15.78 -7.80
N ASP A 393 -6.33 16.55 -6.82
CA ASP A 393 -5.19 17.45 -7.00
C ASP A 393 -3.92 16.70 -7.45
N PHE A 394 -3.68 15.50 -6.89
CA PHE A 394 -2.60 14.63 -7.34
C PHE A 394 -2.86 14.06 -8.73
N PHE A 395 -4.08 13.60 -9.01
CA PHE A 395 -4.45 13.10 -10.33
C PHE A 395 -4.24 14.17 -11.41
N ASP A 396 -4.57 15.43 -11.12
CA ASP A 396 -4.38 16.56 -12.03
C ASP A 396 -2.90 16.92 -12.22
N ILE A 397 -2.06 16.83 -11.18
CA ILE A 397 -0.59 16.96 -11.30
C ILE A 397 -0.01 15.80 -12.14
N TRP A 398 -0.40 14.57 -11.82
CA TRP A 398 0.12 13.34 -12.43
C TRP A 398 -0.21 13.25 -13.92
N THR A 399 -1.45 13.59 -14.31
CA THR A 399 -1.90 13.57 -15.71
C THR A 399 -1.39 14.75 -16.53
N ASN A 400 -1.09 15.91 -15.93
CA ASN A 400 -0.59 17.09 -16.65
C ASN A 400 0.92 17.32 -16.50
N ALA A 401 1.70 16.26 -16.22
CA ALA A 401 3.15 16.34 -16.01
C ALA A 401 3.99 16.70 -17.26
N GLY A 402 3.39 16.73 -18.46
CA GLY A 402 4.02 17.24 -19.69
C GLY A 402 4.99 16.27 -20.39
N THR A 403 5.02 14.99 -19.98
CA THR A 403 5.78 13.93 -20.66
C THR A 403 4.90 13.12 -21.62
N PRO A 404 5.46 12.43 -22.64
CA PRO A 404 4.70 11.55 -23.53
C PRO A 404 3.91 10.47 -22.79
N ALA A 405 4.48 9.92 -21.71
CA ALA A 405 3.79 8.98 -20.82
C ALA A 405 2.58 9.64 -20.13
N SER A 406 2.74 10.87 -19.60
CA SER A 406 1.59 11.59 -19.02
C SER A 406 0.53 11.97 -20.06
N GLU A 407 0.90 12.23 -21.33
CA GLU A 407 -0.08 12.53 -22.37
C GLU A 407 -0.87 11.28 -22.81
N PHE A 408 -0.21 10.11 -22.92
CA PHE A 408 -0.93 8.84 -23.11
C PHE A 408 -1.89 8.60 -21.94
N LEU A 409 -1.39 8.67 -20.71
CA LEU A 409 -2.17 8.52 -19.48
C LEU A 409 -3.40 9.44 -19.50
N ARG A 410 -3.19 10.74 -19.70
CA ARG A 410 -4.22 11.78 -19.75
C ARG A 410 -5.29 11.46 -20.80
N ARG A 411 -4.89 11.07 -22.02
CA ARG A 411 -5.82 10.68 -23.10
C ARG A 411 -6.54 9.35 -22.84
N SER A 412 -6.03 8.51 -21.94
CA SER A 412 -6.65 7.25 -21.51
C SER A 412 -7.64 7.43 -20.34
N VAL A 413 -7.36 8.31 -19.37
CA VAL A 413 -8.15 8.45 -18.13
C VAL A 413 -9.18 9.58 -18.11
N LEU A 414 -9.06 10.59 -18.99
CA LEU A 414 -9.83 11.83 -18.83
C LEU A 414 -11.35 11.61 -18.98
N GLU A 415 -11.79 10.76 -19.90
CA GLU A 415 -13.23 10.47 -20.08
C GLU A 415 -13.78 9.60 -18.94
N SER A 416 -13.05 8.57 -18.49
CA SER A 416 -13.48 7.68 -17.40
C SER A 416 -13.47 8.37 -16.03
N ALA A 417 -12.66 9.41 -15.83
CA ALA A 417 -12.65 10.22 -14.61
C ALA A 417 -13.87 11.15 -14.49
N LYS A 418 -14.49 11.60 -15.60
CA LYS A 418 -15.62 12.56 -15.56
C LYS A 418 -16.83 12.06 -14.75
N PRO A 419 -17.37 10.84 -14.95
CA PRO A 419 -18.49 10.34 -14.15
C PRO A 419 -18.18 10.28 -12.66
N ALA A 420 -16.95 9.91 -12.28
CA ALA A 420 -16.54 9.85 -10.87
C ALA A 420 -16.52 11.24 -10.21
N ARG A 421 -16.02 12.26 -10.92
CA ARG A 421 -16.06 13.67 -10.45
C ARG A 421 -17.49 14.21 -10.36
N VAL A 422 -18.33 13.95 -11.37
CA VAL A 422 -19.75 14.38 -11.38
C VAL A 422 -20.54 13.71 -10.25
N ALA A 423 -20.24 12.45 -9.92
CA ALA A 423 -20.83 11.72 -8.80
C ALA A 423 -20.28 12.13 -7.42
N GLY A 424 -19.40 13.14 -7.33
CA GLY A 424 -18.87 13.63 -6.07
C GLY A 424 -17.88 12.69 -5.37
N ARG A 425 -17.25 11.76 -6.09
CA ARG A 425 -16.17 10.92 -5.54
C ARG A 425 -14.97 11.80 -5.18
N GLU A 426 -14.31 11.55 -4.05
CA GLU A 426 -13.22 12.39 -3.53
C GLU A 426 -11.87 12.24 -4.26
N GLY A 427 -11.74 11.23 -5.13
CA GLY A 427 -10.51 10.98 -5.87
C GLY A 427 -10.65 9.91 -6.96
N TYR A 428 -9.56 9.72 -7.71
CA TYR A 428 -9.42 8.68 -8.72
C TYR A 428 -9.12 7.31 -8.08
N ARG A 429 -9.38 6.22 -8.80
CA ARG A 429 -9.08 4.84 -8.40
C ARG A 429 -8.31 4.16 -9.51
N SER A 430 -7.20 3.51 -9.16
CA SER A 430 -6.38 2.73 -10.09
C SER A 430 -6.07 1.37 -9.48
N CYS A 431 -7.02 0.41 -9.55
CA CYS A 431 -6.94 -0.84 -8.80
C CYS A 431 -5.64 -1.60 -9.07
N ASP A 432 -5.32 -1.81 -10.34
CA ASP A 432 -4.21 -2.66 -10.76
C ASP A 432 -2.87 -1.95 -10.57
N GLY A 433 -2.84 -0.64 -10.83
CA GLY A 433 -1.70 0.21 -10.47
C GLY A 433 -1.37 0.19 -8.97
N TYR A 434 -2.36 0.06 -8.07
CA TYR A 434 -2.10 -0.13 -6.63
C TYR A 434 -1.54 -1.52 -6.33
N CYS A 435 -2.01 -2.57 -7.02
CA CYS A 435 -1.47 -3.92 -6.91
C CYS A 435 0.01 -3.94 -7.35
N MET A 436 0.32 -3.30 -8.48
CA MET A 436 1.71 -3.15 -8.93
C MET A 436 2.56 -2.30 -7.98
N ALA A 437 2.00 -1.26 -7.34
CA ALA A 437 2.73 -0.48 -6.34
C ALA A 437 3.16 -1.34 -5.13
N LEU A 438 2.28 -2.24 -4.67
CA LEU A 438 2.59 -3.24 -3.63
C LEU A 438 3.66 -4.25 -4.08
N VAL A 439 3.64 -4.68 -5.35
CA VAL A 439 4.69 -5.54 -5.92
C VAL A 439 6.06 -4.87 -5.91
N LEU A 440 6.12 -3.55 -6.15
CA LEU A 440 7.37 -2.78 -6.16
C LEU A 440 7.89 -2.44 -4.76
N ASP A 441 7.00 -2.07 -3.83
CA ASP A 441 7.34 -1.69 -2.46
C ASP A 441 6.28 -2.24 -1.49
N ARG A 442 6.62 -3.31 -0.77
CA ARG A 442 5.74 -3.90 0.25
C ARG A 442 5.39 -2.92 1.37
N SER A 443 6.20 -1.87 1.60
CA SER A 443 5.92 -0.85 2.61
C SER A 443 4.75 0.09 2.24
N VAL A 444 4.22 -0.01 1.02
CA VAL A 444 2.92 0.57 0.61
C VAL A 444 1.77 -0.04 1.42
N VAL A 445 1.86 -1.30 1.86
CA VAL A 445 0.84 -1.92 2.70
C VAL A 445 1.05 -1.50 4.14
N HIS A 446 0.05 -0.84 4.73
CA HIS A 446 0.04 -0.48 6.14
C HIS A 446 -0.44 -1.65 7.02
N SER A 447 -1.48 -2.36 6.57
CA SER A 447 -1.96 -3.57 7.24
C SER A 447 -2.51 -4.60 6.25
N ALA A 448 -2.25 -5.86 6.56
CA ALA A 448 -2.75 -7.05 5.87
C ALA A 448 -2.95 -8.17 6.89
N GLU A 449 -3.67 -9.23 6.52
CA GLU A 449 -4.02 -10.33 7.42
C GLU A 449 -3.95 -11.69 6.71
N PRO A 450 -3.26 -12.69 7.29
CA PRO A 450 -3.26 -14.04 6.75
C PRO A 450 -4.61 -14.71 7.04
N VAL A 451 -5.23 -15.26 6.00
CA VAL A 451 -6.56 -15.88 6.08
C VAL A 451 -6.64 -17.13 5.21
N TYR A 452 -7.64 -17.97 5.46
CA TYR A 452 -8.11 -18.90 4.45
C TYR A 452 -9.20 -18.23 3.59
N ALA A 453 -8.97 -18.19 2.28
CA ALA A 453 -9.87 -17.63 1.28
C ALA A 453 -10.26 -18.70 0.24
N THR A 454 -11.53 -18.72 -0.13
CA THR A 454 -12.11 -19.57 -1.18
C THR A 454 -13.15 -18.80 -2.00
N VAL A 455 -13.82 -19.45 -2.95
CA VAL A 455 -14.81 -18.82 -3.83
C VAL A 455 -16.12 -19.61 -3.83
N GLU A 456 -17.24 -18.89 -3.71
CA GLU A 456 -18.57 -19.47 -3.87
C GLU A 456 -18.87 -19.73 -5.36
N LEU A 457 -19.22 -20.97 -5.70
CA LEU A 457 -19.44 -21.40 -7.09
C LEU A 457 -20.91 -21.69 -7.43
N SER A 458 -21.74 -22.05 -6.46
CA SER A 458 -23.10 -22.57 -6.67
C SER A 458 -24.21 -21.59 -6.29
N GLY A 459 -23.93 -20.61 -5.43
CA GLY A 459 -24.94 -19.69 -4.90
C GLY A 459 -25.58 -18.76 -5.95
N GLN A 460 -26.91 -18.76 -6.06
CA GLN A 460 -27.66 -17.94 -7.03
C GLN A 460 -27.36 -16.43 -6.91
N LEU A 461 -27.17 -15.94 -5.69
CA LEU A 461 -26.89 -14.53 -5.41
C LEU A 461 -25.42 -14.26 -5.07
N THR A 462 -24.64 -15.30 -4.75
CA THR A 462 -23.31 -15.23 -4.13
C THR A 462 -22.18 -15.81 -4.99
N ARG A 463 -22.48 -16.43 -6.15
CA ARG A 463 -21.46 -16.96 -7.06
C ARG A 463 -20.42 -15.88 -7.44
N GLY A 464 -19.15 -16.24 -7.35
CA GLY A 464 -18.00 -15.36 -7.57
C GLY A 464 -17.59 -14.52 -6.36
N GLN A 465 -18.33 -14.59 -5.23
CA GLN A 465 -17.89 -13.96 -3.99
C GLN A 465 -16.65 -14.68 -3.45
N MET A 466 -15.64 -13.91 -3.04
CA MET A 466 -14.55 -14.43 -2.22
C MET A 466 -15.06 -14.63 -0.79
N VAL A 467 -15.03 -15.87 -0.33
CA VAL A 467 -15.40 -16.25 1.05
C VAL A 467 -14.11 -16.30 1.86
N VAL A 468 -14.05 -15.52 2.94
CA VAL A 468 -12.89 -15.44 3.82
C VAL A 468 -13.27 -15.95 5.21
N ASP A 469 -12.47 -16.88 5.71
CA ASP A 469 -12.63 -17.50 7.02
C ASP A 469 -11.72 -16.80 8.05
N TRP A 470 -12.25 -15.75 8.67
CA TRP A 470 -11.53 -14.91 9.64
C TRP A 470 -11.30 -15.61 10.99
N ASP A 471 -12.25 -16.46 11.41
CA ASP A 471 -12.27 -17.10 12.72
C ASP A 471 -11.84 -18.59 12.66
N GLY A 472 -11.42 -19.10 11.50
CA GLY A 472 -10.94 -20.46 11.30
C GLY A 472 -12.04 -21.54 11.34
N LEU A 473 -13.29 -21.17 11.07
CA LEU A 473 -14.48 -22.03 11.14
C LEU A 473 -14.45 -23.22 10.18
N LEU A 474 -13.67 -23.15 9.10
CA LEU A 474 -13.51 -24.21 8.10
C LEU A 474 -12.33 -25.16 8.41
N GLY A 475 -11.55 -24.87 9.46
CA GLY A 475 -10.41 -25.68 9.88
C GLY A 475 -9.29 -25.80 8.84
N GLN A 476 -9.22 -24.88 7.87
CA GLN A 476 -8.21 -24.86 6.82
C GLN A 476 -7.03 -23.96 7.19
N PRO A 477 -5.79 -24.30 6.77
CA PRO A 477 -4.66 -23.39 6.92
C PRO A 477 -4.84 -22.14 6.05
N CYS A 478 -4.30 -21.00 6.50
CA CYS A 478 -4.31 -19.78 5.70
C CYS A 478 -3.57 -19.98 4.36
N ASN A 479 -4.18 -19.53 3.27
CA ASN A 479 -3.64 -19.64 1.90
C ASN A 479 -3.39 -18.28 1.23
N ALA A 480 -3.84 -17.18 1.82
CA ALA A 480 -3.66 -15.84 1.28
C ALA A 480 -3.36 -14.80 2.37
N LEU A 481 -2.51 -13.84 2.02
CA LEU A 481 -2.36 -12.58 2.74
C LEU A 481 -3.29 -11.54 2.11
N VAL A 482 -4.36 -11.17 2.81
CA VAL A 482 -5.33 -10.18 2.33
C VAL A 482 -4.95 -8.79 2.81
N VAL A 483 -4.70 -7.88 1.86
CA VAL A 483 -4.41 -6.47 2.15
C VAL A 483 -5.67 -5.78 2.69
N LYS A 484 -5.50 -4.97 3.73
CA LYS A 484 -6.58 -4.18 4.35
C LYS A 484 -6.37 -2.68 4.16
N GLU A 485 -5.13 -2.20 4.27
CA GLU A 485 -4.83 -0.77 4.24
C GLU A 485 -3.55 -0.39 3.49
N LEU A 486 -3.60 0.76 2.80
CA LEU A 486 -2.56 1.27 1.92
C LEU A 486 -2.09 2.67 2.32
N ASP A 487 -0.78 2.91 2.20
CA ASP A 487 -0.17 4.23 2.23
C ASP A 487 -0.29 4.89 0.85
N VAL A 488 -1.28 5.78 0.72
CA VAL A 488 -1.53 6.55 -0.51
C VAL A 488 -0.35 7.46 -0.85
N GLY A 489 0.40 7.97 0.13
CA GLY A 489 1.56 8.84 -0.12
C GLY A 489 2.70 8.10 -0.83
N LYS A 490 2.96 6.85 -0.43
CA LYS A 490 3.91 5.98 -1.13
C LYS A 490 3.44 5.59 -2.52
N ILE A 491 2.14 5.27 -2.68
CA ILE A 491 1.54 5.03 -4.00
C ILE A 491 1.71 6.25 -4.91
N GLN A 492 1.46 7.46 -4.41
CA GLN A 492 1.67 8.71 -5.15
C GLN A 492 3.14 8.87 -5.57
N ALA A 493 4.09 8.62 -4.67
CA ALA A 493 5.52 8.71 -4.96
C ALA A 493 5.98 7.72 -6.05
N LEU A 494 5.45 6.49 -6.02
CA LEU A 494 5.64 5.47 -7.07
C LEU A 494 4.97 5.87 -8.38
N PHE A 495 3.72 6.35 -8.34
CA PHE A 495 2.97 6.75 -9.54
C PHE A 495 3.63 7.91 -10.28
N MET A 496 4.30 8.83 -9.56
CA MET A 496 5.10 9.87 -10.18
C MET A 496 6.26 9.32 -11.02
N LEU A 497 6.78 8.11 -10.77
CA LEU A 497 7.80 7.49 -11.62
C LEU A 497 7.34 7.36 -13.07
N MET A 498 6.07 7.00 -13.30
CA MET A 498 5.48 6.82 -14.63
C MET A 498 5.58 8.06 -15.52
N VAL A 499 5.60 9.25 -14.91
CA VAL A 499 5.50 10.53 -15.61
C VAL A 499 6.73 11.42 -15.44
N ARG A 500 7.80 10.93 -14.80
CA ARG A 500 9.08 11.65 -14.70
C ARG A 500 9.67 11.86 -16.10
N PRO A 501 10.22 13.05 -16.39
CA PRO A 501 10.99 13.26 -17.61
C PRO A 501 12.18 12.30 -17.65
N THR A 502 12.36 11.62 -18.78
CA THR A 502 13.53 10.79 -19.03
C THR A 502 14.81 11.63 -19.00
N THR A 503 15.97 11.02 -18.74
CA THR A 503 17.27 11.71 -18.83
C THR A 503 17.47 12.38 -20.19
N LEU A 504 16.97 11.77 -21.27
CA LEU A 504 16.99 12.34 -22.62
C LEU A 504 16.14 13.63 -22.73
N GLN A 505 14.95 13.66 -22.11
CA GLN A 505 14.10 14.85 -22.07
C GLN A 505 14.72 15.94 -21.19
N LEU A 506 15.33 15.60 -20.06
CA LEU A 506 16.06 16.56 -19.22
C LEU A 506 17.28 17.15 -19.96
N GLN A 507 17.99 16.34 -20.75
CA GLN A 507 19.07 16.81 -21.64
C GLN A 507 18.53 17.72 -22.76
N GLN A 508 17.43 17.36 -23.41
CA GLN A 508 16.78 18.17 -24.46
C GLN A 508 16.22 19.49 -23.92
N LEU A 509 15.78 19.53 -22.67
CA LEU A 509 15.36 20.74 -21.94
C LEU A 509 16.54 21.57 -21.41
N GLY A 510 17.79 21.15 -21.64
CA GLY A 510 18.99 21.85 -21.16
C GLY A 510 19.23 21.73 -19.65
N LEU A 511 18.49 20.87 -18.95
CA LEU A 511 18.57 20.64 -17.50
C LEU A 511 19.66 19.61 -17.11
N PHE A 512 20.24 18.92 -18.09
CA PHE A 512 21.43 18.08 -17.92
C PHE A 512 22.43 18.38 -19.05
N SER A 513 23.56 19.01 -18.71
CA SER A 513 24.75 19.04 -19.56
C SER A 513 25.59 17.78 -19.35
N ASN A 514 26.26 17.29 -20.40
CA ASN A 514 27.17 16.12 -20.33
C ASN A 514 28.46 16.37 -19.54
N SER A 515 28.55 17.47 -18.78
CA SER A 515 29.53 17.66 -17.73
C SER A 515 29.11 16.84 -16.50
N VAL A 516 29.82 15.76 -16.21
CA VAL A 516 29.78 15.11 -14.89
C VAL A 516 29.91 16.21 -13.83
N PRO A 517 28.93 16.41 -12.92
CA PRO A 517 29.11 17.35 -11.84
C PRO A 517 30.26 16.83 -10.97
N GLN A 518 31.41 17.52 -10.99
CA GLN A 518 32.36 17.35 -9.90
C GLN A 518 31.61 17.69 -8.62
N CYS A 519 31.52 16.72 -7.72
CA CYS A 519 30.88 16.90 -6.42
C CYS A 519 31.50 18.14 -5.74
N PRO A 520 30.71 19.14 -5.31
CA PRO A 520 31.23 20.36 -4.70
C PRO A 520 31.79 20.16 -3.27
N MET A 521 32.27 18.96 -2.95
CA MET A 521 33.06 18.66 -1.74
C MET A 521 34.58 18.56 -1.99
N GLN A 522 35.07 18.66 -3.23
CA GLN A 522 36.53 18.69 -3.48
C GLN A 522 37.21 20.05 -3.25
N THR A 523 36.45 21.14 -3.05
CA THR A 523 36.98 22.49 -2.75
C THR A 523 36.97 22.86 -1.26
N LEU A 524 36.56 21.95 -0.37
CA LEU A 524 36.60 22.14 1.09
C LEU A 524 37.66 21.31 1.82
N TRP A 525 38.50 20.56 1.10
CA TRP A 525 39.55 19.69 1.66
C TRP A 525 40.97 20.28 1.53
N ASN A 526 41.09 21.61 1.69
CA ASN A 526 42.39 22.31 1.62
C ASN A 526 42.56 23.39 2.70
N ASN A 527 41.91 23.25 3.85
CA ASN A 527 42.27 23.94 5.08
C ASN A 527 42.31 22.93 6.24
N THR A 528 43.52 22.66 6.72
CA THR A 528 43.79 21.92 7.96
C THR A 528 43.43 22.78 9.17
N ASP A 529 42.69 22.22 10.14
CA ASP A 529 42.90 22.43 11.60
C ASP A 529 41.92 21.61 12.48
N GLY A 530 42.11 20.27 12.51
CA GLY A 530 41.73 19.33 13.58
C GLY A 530 40.25 19.15 14.02
N PRO A 531 39.98 18.22 14.97
CA PRO A 531 40.67 16.98 15.29
C PRO A 531 39.93 15.72 14.74
N VAL A 532 40.53 14.54 14.91
CA VAL A 532 40.18 13.28 14.22
C VAL A 532 39.38 12.31 15.12
N VAL A 533 38.71 11.33 14.49
CA VAL A 533 38.37 9.94 14.93
C VAL A 533 36.88 9.69 15.29
N PRO A 534 36.24 8.53 14.97
CA PRO A 534 36.59 7.42 14.05
C PRO A 534 35.58 7.15 12.91
N GLN A 535 35.98 6.32 11.94
CA GLN A 535 35.07 5.60 11.04
C GLN A 535 34.30 4.50 11.79
N GLY A 536 33.03 4.26 11.45
CA GLY A 536 32.27 3.12 11.94
C GLY A 536 30.95 2.90 11.20
N CYS A 537 30.85 1.76 10.50
CA CYS A 537 29.61 1.09 10.07
C CYS A 537 28.58 1.89 9.23
N PHE A 538 28.80 1.87 7.90
CA PHE A 538 27.70 1.54 6.99
C PHE A 538 28.10 0.29 6.22
N ASP A 539 27.63 -0.87 6.68
CA ASP A 539 27.58 -2.08 5.87
C ASP A 539 26.28 -2.83 6.19
N SER A 540 25.63 -3.31 5.14
CA SER A 540 24.33 -3.99 5.20
C SER A 540 24.46 -5.44 5.65
N THR A 541 23.43 -5.99 6.30
CA THR A 541 22.80 -7.31 6.02
C THR A 541 21.90 -7.71 7.20
N ILE A 542 20.61 -7.97 6.96
CA ILE A 542 19.77 -8.76 7.88
C ILE A 542 19.58 -10.13 7.24
N LEU A 543 20.31 -11.13 7.74
CA LEU A 543 20.04 -12.54 7.51
C LEU A 543 19.05 -13.02 8.56
N PHE A 544 18.03 -13.75 8.13
CA PHE A 544 17.09 -14.43 9.03
C PHE A 544 17.63 -15.83 9.37
N ASP A 545 17.78 -16.14 10.65
CA ASP A 545 18.02 -17.50 11.14
C ASP A 545 16.66 -18.13 11.51
N PRO A 546 16.26 -19.28 10.94
CA PRO A 546 14.96 -19.90 11.20
C PRO A 546 14.89 -20.70 12.52
N ASN A 547 15.96 -20.83 13.31
CA ASN A 547 16.03 -21.76 14.45
C ASN A 547 16.32 -21.10 15.81
N ASN A 548 15.54 -20.09 16.23
CA ASN A 548 15.53 -19.73 17.64
C ASN A 548 14.12 -19.48 18.20
N ASN A 549 13.62 -20.47 18.94
CA ASN A 549 12.32 -20.45 19.61
C ASN A 549 12.53 -20.48 21.13
N SER A 550 12.71 -19.32 21.77
CA SER A 550 12.41 -19.07 23.20
C SER A 550 12.92 -17.68 23.66
N GLY A 551 12.36 -17.19 24.78
CA GLY A 551 13.11 -16.32 25.69
C GLY A 551 12.86 -14.81 25.54
N ILE A 552 11.87 -14.32 26.28
CA ILE A 552 11.78 -12.90 26.67
C ILE A 552 13.03 -12.53 27.49
N VAL A 553 13.90 -11.66 26.97
CA VAL A 553 14.81 -10.84 27.79
C VAL A 553 14.95 -9.45 27.16
N ASN A 554 14.45 -8.44 27.87
CA ASN A 554 14.77 -7.04 27.59
C ASN A 554 16.28 -6.81 27.78
N ASN A 555 16.91 -6.09 26.87
CA ASN A 555 18.01 -5.19 27.25
C ASN A 555 17.96 -3.91 26.42
N ALA A 556 18.02 -2.78 27.14
CA ALA A 556 17.88 -1.45 26.58
C ALA A 556 19.24 -0.80 26.28
N SER A 557 19.20 0.34 25.58
CA SER A 557 20.32 1.20 25.16
C SER A 557 21.24 0.58 24.09
N ARG A 558 21.69 1.33 23.08
CA ARG A 558 21.70 2.78 22.84
C ARG A 558 21.17 3.16 21.46
#